data_AF-A0A3A0FZJ7-F1
#
_entry.id   AF-A0A3A0FZJ7-F1
#
_cell.length_a   1.000
_cell.length_b   1.000
_cell.length_c   1.000
_cell.angle_alpha   90.00
_cell.angle_beta   90.00
_cell.angle_gamma   90.00
#
_symmetry.space_group_name_H-M   'P 1'
#
loop_
_entity.id
_entity.type
_entity.pdbx_description
1 polymer ?
#
loop_
_entity_poly.entity_id
_entity_poly.type
_entity_poly.pdbx_seq_one_letter_code
_entity_poly.pdbx_strand_id
1 'polypeptide(L)'
;MRARLALVTLLALPLAGCESQPVIWLELAEFGQGAVDGVWMWRLSASGAYDRSCRIALGDPAVDERGEFVTYVQSCPSQQPLAPGRGRIERYAADPDRVRLRIRYSLQGRSGTYRVTAYGAHGETRLSDTTLELRPVSF
;
A
#
# COMPACT_ATOMS: atom_id res chain seq x y z
N MET A 1 -45.64 -15.56 -42.58
CA MET A 1 -44.64 -15.92 -41.54
C MET A 1 -44.51 -14.76 -40.57
N ARG A 2 -44.90 -14.94 -39.30
CA ARG A 2 -44.88 -13.89 -38.27
C ARG A 2 -43.75 -14.13 -37.29
N ALA A 3 -42.91 -13.10 -37.15
CA ALA A 3 -42.19 -12.61 -35.98
C ALA A 3 -41.42 -13.60 -35.08
N ARG A 4 -40.16 -13.25 -34.80
CA ARG A 4 -39.62 -13.04 -33.44
C ARG A 4 -38.26 -12.33 -33.55
N LEU A 5 -38.26 -11.00 -33.49
CA LEU A 5 -37.07 -10.25 -33.12
C LEU A 5 -36.87 -10.42 -31.62
N ALA A 6 -35.84 -11.16 -31.22
CA ALA A 6 -35.39 -11.21 -29.84
C ALA A 6 -34.61 -9.92 -29.55
N LEU A 7 -35.22 -9.04 -28.75
CA LEU A 7 -34.58 -7.83 -28.23
C LEU A 7 -33.63 -8.25 -27.10
N VAL A 8 -32.33 -8.30 -27.38
CA VAL A 8 -31.29 -8.51 -26.36
C VAL A 8 -31.08 -7.19 -25.63
N THR A 9 -31.67 -7.05 -24.45
CA THR A 9 -31.44 -5.91 -23.56
C THR A 9 -30.06 -6.08 -22.92
N LEU A 10 -29.03 -5.45 -23.50
CA LEU A 10 -27.72 -5.31 -22.84
C LEU A 10 -27.91 -4.49 -21.56
N LEU A 11 -27.81 -5.13 -20.40
CA LEU A 11 -27.59 -4.44 -19.14
C LEU A 11 -26.24 -3.73 -19.22
N ALA A 12 -26.28 -2.42 -19.41
CA ALA A 12 -25.15 -1.54 -19.11
C ALA A 12 -24.95 -1.55 -17.59
N LEU A 13 -24.18 -2.53 -17.11
CA LEU A 13 -23.63 -2.48 -15.76
C LEU A 13 -22.83 -1.17 -15.67
N PRO A 14 -23.16 -0.25 -14.74
CA PRO A 14 -22.27 0.86 -14.47
C PRO A 14 -20.97 0.22 -14.01
N LEU A 15 -19.91 0.38 -14.79
CA LEU A 15 -18.54 0.16 -14.33
C LEU A 15 -18.34 1.17 -13.20
N ALA A 16 -18.77 0.81 -11.99
CA ALA A 16 -18.48 1.55 -10.78
C ALA A 16 -16.97 1.78 -10.81
N GLY A 17 -16.59 3.06 -10.87
CA GLY A 17 -15.27 3.50 -11.28
C GLY A 17 -14.18 2.70 -10.59
N CYS A 18 -13.21 2.24 -11.37
CA CYS A 18 -11.99 1.66 -10.85
C CYS A 18 -11.25 2.74 -10.03
N GLU A 19 -11.58 2.89 -8.75
CA GLU A 19 -10.78 3.71 -7.83
C GLU A 19 -9.41 3.03 -7.73
N SER A 20 -8.43 3.56 -8.46
CA SER A 20 -7.11 2.98 -8.43
C SER A 20 -6.43 3.33 -7.12
N GLN A 21 -5.94 2.30 -6.44
CA GLN A 21 -5.14 2.47 -5.25
C GLN A 21 -3.85 3.23 -5.63
N PRO A 22 -3.50 4.34 -4.98
CA PRO A 22 -2.25 5.01 -5.24
C PRO A 22 -1.07 4.07 -5.00
N VAL A 23 -0.03 4.25 -5.81
CA VAL A 23 1.25 3.56 -5.60
C VAL A 23 2.16 4.46 -4.78
N ILE A 24 2.68 3.94 -3.67
CA ILE A 24 3.60 4.65 -2.79
C ILE A 24 4.97 4.01 -2.79
N TRP A 25 5.98 4.82 -2.48
CA TRP A 25 7.36 4.41 -2.29
C TRP A 25 7.74 4.62 -0.83
N LEU A 26 8.23 3.57 -0.20
CA LEU A 26 8.70 3.57 1.17
C LEU A 26 10.21 3.31 1.17
N GLU A 27 10.97 4.09 1.92
CA GLU A 27 12.37 3.80 2.15
C GLU A 27 12.52 3.10 3.49
N LEU A 28 13.12 1.90 3.48
CA LEU A 28 13.31 1.07 4.67
C LEU A 28 14.81 0.83 4.85
N ALA A 29 15.36 1.30 5.95
CA ALA A 29 16.69 0.92 6.40
C ALA A 29 16.65 -0.47 7.04
N GLU A 30 17.78 -1.17 7.06
CA GLU A 30 17.97 -2.46 7.75
C GLU A 30 17.04 -3.59 7.25
N PHE A 31 16.42 -3.42 6.08
CA PHE A 31 15.53 -4.42 5.48
C PHE A 31 16.28 -5.71 5.12
N GLY A 32 17.51 -5.58 4.61
CA GLY A 32 18.34 -6.74 4.22
C GLY A 32 18.75 -7.64 5.37
N GLN A 33 18.66 -7.15 6.61
CA GLN A 33 19.02 -7.90 7.82
C GLN A 33 17.82 -8.66 8.42
N GLY A 34 16.66 -8.60 7.77
CA GLY A 34 15.43 -9.22 8.29
C GLY A 34 14.87 -8.52 9.53
N ALA A 35 15.29 -7.28 9.80
CA ALA A 35 14.89 -6.53 10.99
C ALA A 35 13.51 -5.85 10.85
N VAL A 36 12.92 -5.85 9.65
CA VAL A 36 11.70 -5.10 9.34
C VAL A 36 10.54 -6.06 9.04
N ASP A 37 9.62 -6.20 9.99
CA ASP A 37 8.38 -6.96 9.84
C ASP A 37 7.27 -6.15 9.14
N GLY A 38 7.40 -4.82 9.12
CA GLY A 38 6.56 -3.97 8.30
C GLY A 38 6.57 -2.49 8.69
N VAL A 39 5.52 -1.77 8.31
CA VAL A 39 5.41 -0.33 8.57
C VAL A 39 4.07 0.08 9.19
N TRP A 40 4.12 1.11 10.03
CA TRP A 40 2.94 1.87 10.41
C TRP A 40 2.82 3.11 9.54
N MET A 41 1.61 3.33 9.01
CA MET A 41 1.20 4.56 8.38
C MET A 41 0.55 5.45 9.44
N TRP A 42 1.11 6.64 9.61
CA TRP A 42 0.62 7.66 10.54
C TRP A 42 0.00 8.80 9.74
N ARG A 43 -1.21 9.22 10.10
CA ARG A 43 -1.91 10.32 9.43
C ARG A 43 -1.88 11.56 10.31
N LEU A 44 -1.58 12.71 9.71
CA LEU A 44 -1.70 13.99 10.39
C LEU A 44 -3.18 14.27 10.69
N SER A 45 -3.47 14.53 11.95
CA SER A 45 -4.80 14.86 12.45
C SER A 45 -5.04 16.36 12.42
N ALA A 46 -6.30 16.78 12.67
CA ALA A 46 -6.65 18.18 12.73
C ALA A 46 -5.97 18.94 13.89
N SER A 47 -5.53 18.23 14.94
CA SER A 47 -4.78 18.83 16.05
C SER A 47 -3.30 19.02 15.74
N GLY A 48 -2.84 18.64 14.54
CA GLY A 48 -1.43 18.66 14.16
C GLY A 48 -0.60 17.49 14.70
N ALA A 49 -1.23 16.53 15.38
CA ALA A 49 -0.58 15.31 15.83
C ALA A 49 -0.63 14.21 14.76
N TYR A 50 0.30 13.26 14.80
CA TYR A 50 0.26 12.07 13.94
C TYR A 50 -0.38 10.91 14.69
N ASP A 51 -1.49 10.39 14.15
CA ASP A 51 -2.21 9.24 14.70
C ASP A 51 -1.98 7.99 13.84
N ARG A 52 -1.91 6.82 14.47
CA ARG A 52 -1.81 5.54 13.73
C ARG A 52 -3.04 5.36 12.85
N SER A 53 -2.80 5.23 11.55
CA SER A 53 -3.86 5.08 10.55
C SER A 53 -3.98 3.68 10.01
N CYS A 54 -2.88 3.03 9.60
CA CYS A 54 -2.92 1.67 9.06
C CYS A 54 -1.59 0.96 9.35
N ARG A 55 -1.66 -0.36 9.53
CA ARG A 55 -0.50 -1.25 9.55
C ARG A 55 -0.31 -1.85 8.17
N ILE A 56 0.94 -2.00 7.75
CA ILE A 56 1.33 -2.80 6.59
C ILE A 56 2.30 -3.86 7.12
N ALA A 57 1.88 -5.11 7.13
CA ALA A 57 2.75 -6.24 7.46
C ALA A 57 3.43 -6.75 6.19
N LEU A 58 4.74 -6.98 6.26
CA LEU A 58 5.54 -7.52 5.17
C LEU A 58 5.81 -9.01 5.44
N GLY A 59 5.78 -9.82 4.39
CA GLY A 59 6.27 -11.19 4.43
C GLY A 59 7.76 -11.26 4.11
N ASP A 60 8.25 -12.48 3.86
CA ASP A 60 9.63 -12.69 3.45
C ASP A 60 9.88 -12.17 2.01
N PRO A 61 11.05 -11.56 1.74
CA PRO A 61 11.46 -11.22 0.40
C PRO A 61 11.62 -12.47 -0.48
N ALA A 62 11.24 -12.36 -1.74
CA ALA A 62 11.41 -13.40 -2.75
C ALA A 62 11.81 -12.80 -4.09
N VAL A 63 12.37 -13.62 -4.98
CA VAL A 63 12.81 -13.21 -6.32
C VAL A 63 12.10 -14.07 -7.36
N ASP A 64 11.59 -13.43 -8.42
CA ASP A 64 11.13 -14.13 -9.62
C ASP A 64 11.63 -13.43 -10.89
N GLU A 65 11.09 -13.83 -12.05
CA GLU A 65 11.39 -13.26 -13.37
C GLU A 65 11.20 -11.73 -13.48
N ARG A 66 10.44 -11.11 -12.56
CA ARG A 66 10.17 -9.66 -12.52
C ARG A 66 11.05 -8.91 -11.50
N GLY A 67 11.93 -9.63 -10.81
CA GLY A 67 12.84 -9.11 -9.80
C GLY A 67 12.39 -9.42 -8.38
N GLU A 68 13.00 -8.70 -7.43
CA GLU A 68 12.75 -8.89 -6.00
C GLU A 68 11.42 -8.26 -5.56
N PHE A 69 10.69 -8.98 -4.71
CA PHE A 69 9.37 -8.59 -4.24
C PHE A 69 9.12 -9.05 -2.81
N VAL A 70 8.09 -8.47 -2.19
CA VAL A 70 7.55 -8.89 -0.89
C VAL A 70 6.04 -8.98 -0.96
N THR A 71 5.45 -9.95 -0.27
CA THR A 71 4.00 -9.96 -0.03
C THR A 71 3.68 -9.01 1.12
N TYR A 72 2.55 -8.32 1.07
CA TYR A 72 2.17 -7.44 2.17
C TYR A 72 0.66 -7.48 2.43
N VAL A 73 0.28 -7.20 3.68
CA VAL A 73 -1.11 -7.09 4.09
C VAL A 73 -1.33 -5.74 4.75
N GLN A 74 -2.28 -4.97 4.23
CA GLN A 74 -2.71 -3.70 4.82
C GLN A 74 -3.89 -3.94 5.76
N SER A 75 -3.76 -3.47 7.01
CA SER A 75 -4.80 -3.53 8.04
C SER A 75 -5.05 -2.12 8.59
N CYS A 76 -6.25 -1.59 8.40
CA CYS A 76 -6.66 -0.29 8.92
C CYS A 76 -7.77 -0.45 9.97
N PRO A 77 -7.90 0.45 10.95
CA PRO A 77 -8.99 0.44 11.91
C PRO A 77 -10.36 0.38 11.23
N SER A 78 -11.26 -0.41 11.83
CA SER A 78 -12.67 -0.52 11.45
C SER A 78 -12.93 -1.21 10.10
N GLN A 79 -12.01 -2.05 9.62
CA GLN A 79 -12.11 -2.68 8.30
C GLN A 79 -11.64 -4.13 8.29
N GLN A 80 -12.16 -4.91 7.34
CA GLN A 80 -11.60 -6.22 7.04
C GLN A 80 -10.21 -6.06 6.42
N PRO A 81 -9.24 -6.92 6.80
CA PRO A 81 -7.93 -6.96 6.15
C PRO A 81 -8.09 -7.11 4.64
N LEU A 82 -7.32 -6.32 3.89
CA LEU A 82 -7.29 -6.44 2.44
C LEU A 82 -6.59 -7.74 2.04
N ALA A 83 -6.94 -8.26 0.86
CA ALA A 83 -6.21 -9.37 0.27
C ALA A 83 -4.71 -9.02 0.16
N PRO A 84 -3.80 -9.99 0.37
CA PRO A 84 -2.36 -9.73 0.27
C PRO A 84 -2.00 -9.11 -1.08
N GLY A 85 -1.27 -8.00 -1.01
CA GLY A 85 -0.68 -7.34 -2.17
C GLY A 85 0.73 -7.83 -2.44
N ARG A 86 1.26 -7.46 -3.61
CA ARG A 86 2.65 -7.70 -3.98
C ARG A 86 3.38 -6.38 -4.18
N GLY A 87 4.46 -6.18 -3.42
CA GLY A 87 5.32 -5.01 -3.45
C GLY A 87 6.65 -5.30 -4.15
N ARG A 88 7.19 -4.34 -4.89
CA ARG A 88 8.51 -4.47 -5.53
C ARG A 88 9.59 -3.90 -4.62
N ILE A 89 10.71 -4.61 -4.49
CA ILE A 89 11.89 -4.16 -3.76
C ILE A 89 12.92 -3.62 -4.75
N GLU A 90 13.50 -2.46 -4.45
CA GLU A 90 14.64 -1.89 -5.15
C GLU A 90 15.74 -1.58 -4.13
N ARG A 91 16.82 -2.37 -4.13
CA ARG A 91 17.94 -2.19 -3.19
C ARG A 91 18.83 -1.03 -3.61
N TYR A 92 19.35 -0.27 -2.66
CA TYR A 92 20.34 0.77 -2.96
C TYR A 92 21.69 0.12 -3.26
N ALA A 93 22.32 0.47 -4.38
CA ALA A 93 23.58 -0.17 -4.80
C ALA A 93 24.74 0.06 -3.81
N ALA A 94 24.76 1.21 -3.13
CA ALA A 94 25.79 1.55 -2.14
C ALA A 94 25.51 0.97 -0.74
N ASP A 95 24.27 0.53 -0.48
CA ASP A 95 23.81 0.00 0.80
C ASP A 95 22.65 -0.98 0.53
N PRO A 96 22.94 -2.27 0.30
CA PRO A 96 21.92 -3.24 -0.08
C PRO A 96 20.95 -3.59 1.06
N ASP A 97 21.26 -3.21 2.30
CA ASP A 97 20.36 -3.36 3.45
C ASP A 97 19.28 -2.28 3.47
N ARG A 98 19.53 -1.15 2.79
CA ARG A 98 18.52 -0.14 2.51
C ARG A 98 17.77 -0.46 1.23
N VAL A 99 16.45 -0.30 1.26
CA VAL A 99 15.59 -0.57 0.09
C VAL A 99 14.54 0.52 -0.13
N ARG A 100 14.11 0.66 -1.39
CA ARG A 100 12.85 1.31 -1.76
C ARG A 100 11.81 0.23 -2.03
N LEU A 101 10.73 0.27 -1.27
CA LEU A 101 9.59 -0.62 -1.41
C LEU A 101 8.46 0.10 -2.13
N ARG A 102 8.05 -0.43 -3.28
CA ARG A 102 6.91 0.06 -4.07
C ARG A 102 5.67 -0.80 -3.81
N ILE A 103 4.62 -0.21 -3.25
CA ILE A 103 3.35 -0.91 -2.96
C ILE A 103 2.15 -0.11 -3.41
N ARG A 104 1.01 -0.81 -3.60
CA ARG A 104 -0.29 -0.15 -3.71
C ARG A 104 -0.81 0.09 -2.31
N TYR A 105 -1.28 1.30 -2.06
CA TYR A 105 -1.85 1.67 -0.76
C TYR A 105 -3.32 1.99 -0.94
N SER A 106 -4.18 1.33 -0.18
CA SER A 106 -5.60 1.65 -0.21
C SER A 106 -5.89 2.82 0.70
N LEU A 107 -6.24 3.97 0.11
CA LEU A 107 -6.61 5.17 0.89
C LEU A 107 -8.02 5.09 1.47
N GLN A 108 -8.90 4.33 0.83
CA GLN A 108 -10.29 4.16 1.24
C GLN A 108 -10.98 5.51 1.54
N GLY A 109 -10.85 6.46 0.60
CA GLY A 109 -11.39 7.81 0.74
C GLY A 109 -10.67 8.72 1.76
N ARG A 110 -9.66 8.24 2.49
CA ARG A 110 -8.94 9.01 3.52
C ARG A 110 -7.73 9.73 2.94
N SER A 111 -7.96 10.78 2.17
CA SER A 111 -6.89 11.70 1.77
C SER A 111 -6.16 12.28 2.98
N GLY A 112 -4.91 12.66 2.80
CA GLY A 112 -4.19 13.47 3.77
C GLY A 112 -2.68 13.33 3.70
N THR A 113 -2.06 13.93 4.72
CA THR A 113 -0.64 13.94 4.97
C THR A 113 -0.27 12.76 5.85
N TYR A 114 0.67 11.93 5.39
CA TYR A 114 1.11 10.74 6.09
C TYR A 114 2.61 10.73 6.35
N ARG A 115 3.01 10.00 7.39
CA ARG A 115 4.39 9.64 7.69
C ARG A 115 4.45 8.17 8.07
N VAL A 116 5.65 7.61 8.11
CA VAL A 116 5.83 6.18 8.34
C VAL A 116 6.86 5.88 9.42
N THR A 117 6.67 4.76 10.08
CA THR A 117 7.71 4.09 10.87
C THR A 117 7.84 2.66 10.40
N ALA A 118 9.05 2.10 10.45
CA ALA A 118 9.25 0.66 10.33
C ALA A 118 9.16 0.03 11.72
N TYR A 119 8.64 -1.20 11.79
CA TYR A 119 8.64 -1.99 13.02
C TYR A 119 9.19 -3.39 12.74
N GLY A 120 9.76 -4.00 13.78
CA GLY A 120 10.16 -5.40 13.77
C GLY A 120 10.60 -5.89 15.15
N ALA A 121 11.46 -6.92 15.19
CA ALA A 121 11.93 -7.54 16.43
C ALA A 121 12.65 -6.56 17.39
N HIS A 122 13.29 -5.53 16.86
CA HIS A 122 14.02 -4.51 17.64
C HIS A 122 13.15 -3.32 18.06
N GLY A 123 11.84 -3.37 17.81
CA GLY A 123 10.90 -2.29 18.10
C GLY A 123 10.53 -1.48 16.87
N GLU A 124 10.20 -0.21 17.08
CA GLU A 124 9.75 0.71 16.02
C GLU A 124 10.78 1.83 15.82
N THR A 125 11.05 2.17 14.55
CA THR A 125 11.94 3.28 14.21
C THR A 125 11.32 4.62 14.60
N ARG A 126 12.13 5.68 14.58
CA ARG A 126 11.61 7.05 14.62
C ARG A 126 10.69 7.30 13.42
N LEU A 127 9.66 8.14 13.63
CA LEU A 127 8.79 8.65 12.57
C LEU A 127 9.60 9.32 11.47
N SER A 128 9.30 8.99 10.21
CA SER A 128 9.99 9.51 9.05
C SER A 128 9.97 11.04 8.99
N ASP A 129 11.07 11.64 8.53
CA ASP A 129 11.11 13.08 8.23
C ASP A 129 10.41 13.38 6.89
N THR A 130 10.36 12.38 5.99
CA THR A 130 9.61 12.45 4.72
C THR A 130 8.11 12.31 4.95
N THR A 131 7.36 13.15 4.26
CA THR A 131 5.90 13.17 4.25
C THR A 131 5.36 12.60 2.95
N LEU A 132 4.27 11.85 3.03
CA LEU A 132 3.52 11.29 1.90
C LEU A 132 2.17 12.00 1.78
N GLU A 133 1.96 12.73 0.69
CA GLU A 133 0.67 13.34 0.37
C GLU A 133 -0.17 12.36 -0.45
N LEU A 134 -1.21 11.79 0.16
CA LEU A 134 -2.01 10.74 -0.46
C LEU A 134 -3.44 11.24 -0.73
N ARG A 135 -3.91 11.02 -1.96
CA ARG A 135 -5.27 11.38 -2.42
C ARG A 135 -5.85 10.24 -3.27
N PRO A 136 -7.17 9.98 -3.21
CA PRO A 136 -7.85 9.06 -4.11
C PRO A 136 -7.52 9.40 -5.56
N VAL A 137 -7.27 8.38 -6.37
CA VAL A 137 -7.03 8.57 -7.80
C VAL A 137 -8.37 8.40 -8.50
N SER A 138 -8.94 9.49 -8.99
CA SER A 138 -10.13 9.50 -9.86
C SER A 138 -9.69 9.47 -11.32
N PHE A 139 -10.32 8.63 -12.14
CA PHE A 139 -10.22 8.63 -13.60
C PHE A 139 -11.48 9.22 -14.21
#